data_AF-A0A7S0ZE86-F1
#
_entry.id   AF-A0A7S0ZE86-F1
#
_cell.length_a   1.000
_cell.length_b   1.000
_cell.length_c   1.000
_cell.angle_alpha   90.00
_cell.angle_beta   90.00
_cell.angle_gamma   90.00
#
_symmetry.space_group_name_H-M   'P 1'
#
loop_
_entity.id
_entity.type
_entity.pdbx_description
1 polymer ?
#
loop_
_entity_poly.entity_id
_entity_poly.type
_entity_poly.pdbx_seq_one_letter_code
_entity_poly.pdbx_strand_id
1 'polypeptide(L)'
;MKEQIPSQLHSLLPPKPIPNESFELHQSVHSLLPFITGKTRVECSAVRSELFRMLPNESSGIRLKVLLQSILVASSKTLGHFDIISNRYLPLLMELSGDLSIEDERRTGCVLDLREFWMYSAMHVSYFVGRYLDLKLVSRINVLNAFIPDIQQDIVDGMHKLMRIDTWECVRSLVVRVFLAVTVAKKELATVAFEGSLATEGEAEIIAERIAQARFNVKERSNECEELITIAFSSLLMTFDRIVKYHKLQMSEQELDASLIRVLEWRISGMAREIARRDTEMCSIALIAFKESDVTAFETKTFELYEELKRIASSNLLKSEKP
;
A
#
# COMPACT_ATOMS: atom_id res chain seq x y z
N MET A 1 -14.28 27.46 4.25
CA MET A 1 -15.02 26.36 3.60
C MET A 1 -16.40 26.15 4.21
N LYS A 2 -16.55 25.88 5.52
CA LYS A 2 -17.88 25.77 6.18
C LYS A 2 -18.78 27.00 5.99
N GLU A 3 -18.20 28.19 6.04
CA GLU A 3 -18.91 29.48 5.87
C GLU A 3 -19.33 29.76 4.41
N GLN A 4 -18.79 29.02 3.43
CA GLN A 4 -19.06 29.19 2.00
C GLN A 4 -20.04 28.14 1.46
N ILE A 5 -20.45 27.18 2.29
CA ILE A 5 -21.28 26.04 1.89
C ILE A 5 -22.61 26.12 2.65
N PRO A 6 -23.76 25.91 1.97
CA PRO A 6 -25.07 25.86 2.62
C PRO A 6 -25.09 24.91 3.82
N SER A 7 -25.74 25.30 4.91
CA SER A 7 -25.79 24.53 6.16
C SER A 7 -26.33 23.11 5.98
N GLN A 8 -27.22 22.91 5.00
CA GLN A 8 -27.78 21.61 4.66
C GLN A 8 -26.73 20.61 4.15
N LEU A 9 -25.61 21.09 3.61
CA LEU A 9 -24.52 20.25 3.09
C LEU A 9 -23.38 20.06 4.11
N HIS A 10 -23.50 20.62 5.32
CA HIS A 10 -22.43 20.54 6.33
C HIS A 10 -22.17 19.11 6.80
N SER A 11 -23.17 18.23 6.75
CA SER A 11 -23.04 16.80 7.05
C SER A 11 -22.22 16.04 6.00
N LEU A 12 -22.09 16.57 4.79
CA LEU A 12 -21.29 15.99 3.71
C LEU A 12 -19.84 16.50 3.72
N LEU A 13 -19.51 17.44 4.60
CA LEU A 13 -18.16 17.96 4.71
C LEU A 13 -17.25 16.90 5.31
N PRO A 14 -15.99 16.83 4.86
CA PRO A 14 -15.04 15.93 5.46
C PRO A 14 -14.90 16.24 6.97
N PRO A 15 -14.73 15.20 7.81
CA PRO A 15 -14.43 15.39 9.21
C PRO A 15 -13.13 16.18 9.38
N LYS A 16 -12.94 16.79 10.56
CA LYS A 16 -11.67 17.42 10.87
C LYS A 16 -10.57 16.35 10.86
N PRO A 17 -9.38 16.65 10.30
CA PRO A 17 -8.27 15.70 10.25
C PRO A 17 -7.56 15.65 11.61
N ILE A 18 -8.25 15.12 12.61
CA ILE A 18 -7.69 14.90 13.96
C ILE A 18 -7.20 13.45 14.09
N PRO A 19 -6.11 13.22 14.84
CA PRO A 19 -5.70 11.86 15.18
C PRO A 19 -6.74 11.17 16.05
N ASN A 20 -6.80 9.84 15.97
CA ASN A 20 -7.60 9.04 16.88
C ASN A 20 -6.94 8.99 18.27
N GLU A 21 -7.56 9.63 19.26
CA GLU A 21 -7.06 9.76 20.64
C GLU A 21 -6.99 8.40 21.38
N SER A 22 -7.68 7.36 20.89
CA SER A 22 -7.60 6.02 21.50
C SER A 22 -6.17 5.47 21.53
N PHE A 23 -5.31 5.90 20.62
CA PHE A 23 -3.90 5.49 20.56
C PHE A 23 -3.09 6.04 21.73
N GLU A 24 -3.44 7.20 22.28
CA GLU A 24 -2.78 7.75 23.47
C GLU A 24 -3.15 6.98 24.75
N LEU A 25 -4.28 6.29 24.73
CA LEU A 25 -4.78 5.48 25.85
C LEU A 25 -4.12 4.10 25.95
N HIS A 26 -3.41 3.66 24.91
CA HIS A 26 -2.64 2.42 25.00
C HIS A 26 -1.51 2.58 26.00
N GLN A 27 -1.55 1.81 27.09
CA GLN A 27 -0.59 1.91 28.20
C GLN A 27 0.88 1.85 27.74
N SER A 28 1.18 0.98 26.77
CA SER A 28 2.52 0.85 26.20
C SER A 28 2.93 2.03 25.33
N VAL A 29 1.99 2.69 24.65
CA VAL A 29 2.27 3.93 23.92
C VAL A 29 2.50 5.06 24.91
N HIS A 30 1.55 5.26 25.83
CA HIS A 30 1.59 6.30 26.85
C HIS A 30 2.89 6.28 27.67
N SER A 31 3.36 5.08 28.06
CA SER A 31 4.58 4.96 28.88
C SER A 31 5.86 5.25 28.08
N LEU A 32 5.85 5.06 26.76
CA LEU A 32 7.00 5.34 25.89
C LEU A 32 7.05 6.80 25.42
N LEU A 33 5.90 7.50 25.36
CA LEU A 33 5.81 8.88 24.90
C LEU A 33 6.79 9.86 25.58
N PRO A 34 7.04 9.83 26.91
CA PRO A 34 7.99 10.72 27.56
C PRO A 34 9.43 10.58 27.02
N PHE A 35 9.80 9.38 26.56
CA PHE A 35 11.12 9.11 25.98
C PHE A 35 11.23 9.61 24.54
N ILE A 36 10.12 9.69 23.80
CA ILE A 36 10.08 10.16 22.41
C ILE A 36 9.90 11.69 22.33
N THR A 37 9.03 12.23 23.19
CA THR A 37 8.60 13.64 23.21
C THR A 37 9.39 14.52 24.18
N GLY A 38 10.21 13.93 25.04
CA GLY A 38 10.96 14.63 26.09
C GLY A 38 11.75 15.83 25.57
N LYS A 39 11.84 16.90 26.37
CA LYS A 39 12.60 18.12 26.04
C LYS A 39 14.07 17.82 25.78
N THR A 40 14.61 16.81 26.45
CA THR A 40 15.94 16.25 26.21
C THR A 40 15.84 15.20 25.12
N ARG A 41 16.66 15.34 24.07
CA ARG A 41 16.78 14.32 23.02
C ARG A 41 17.29 13.03 23.64
N VAL A 42 16.39 12.08 23.87
CA VAL A 42 16.74 10.76 24.40
C VAL A 42 17.35 9.94 23.28
N GLU A 43 18.48 9.29 23.57
CA GLU A 43 19.16 8.40 22.62
C GLU A 43 18.32 7.16 22.29
N CYS A 44 18.55 6.59 21.10
CA CYS A 44 17.91 5.34 20.68
C CYS A 44 18.11 4.20 21.69
N SER A 45 19.28 4.15 22.33
CA SER A 45 19.63 3.15 23.35
C SER A 45 18.64 3.15 24.53
N ALA A 46 18.29 4.34 25.02
CA ALA A 46 17.36 4.49 26.14
C ALA A 46 15.91 4.15 25.73
N VAL A 47 15.46 4.58 24.55
CA VAL A 47 14.14 4.19 24.02
C VAL A 47 14.06 2.67 23.82
N ARG A 48 15.14 2.06 23.31
CA ARG A 48 15.26 0.60 23.16
C ARG A 48 15.16 -0.10 24.51
N SER A 49 15.97 0.30 25.49
CA SER A 49 15.93 -0.30 26.83
C SER A 49 14.54 -0.23 27.44
N GLU A 50 13.85 0.92 27.33
CA GLU A 50 12.51 1.08 27.86
C GLU A 50 11.48 0.21 27.12
N LEU A 51 11.52 0.18 25.79
CA LEU A 51 10.63 -0.64 24.97
C LEU A 51 10.76 -2.14 25.30
N PHE A 52 11.99 -2.62 25.46
CA PHE A 52 12.26 -4.02 25.83
C PHE A 52 11.90 -4.33 27.29
N ARG A 53 12.04 -3.36 28.20
CA ARG A 53 11.61 -3.49 29.60
C ARG A 53 10.08 -3.58 29.72
N MET A 54 9.37 -2.75 28.96
CA MET A 54 7.90 -2.70 28.96
C MET A 54 7.28 -3.92 28.28
N LEU A 55 7.95 -4.46 27.27
CA LEU A 55 7.48 -5.58 26.46
C LEU A 55 8.53 -6.70 26.45
N PRO A 56 8.81 -7.37 27.59
CA PRO A 56 9.95 -8.29 27.72
C PRO A 56 9.79 -9.57 26.90
N ASN A 57 8.55 -10.07 26.75
CA ASN A 57 8.26 -11.34 26.08
C ASN A 57 7.62 -11.18 24.70
N GLU A 58 7.49 -9.94 24.22
CA GLU A 58 6.84 -9.69 22.94
C GLU A 58 7.77 -9.94 21.75
N SER A 59 7.20 -10.07 20.56
CA SER A 59 7.99 -10.17 19.33
C SER A 59 8.50 -8.82 18.85
N SER A 60 9.56 -8.81 18.03
CA SER A 60 10.08 -7.58 17.39
C SER A 60 8.99 -6.81 16.63
N GLY A 61 8.04 -7.51 16.01
CA GLY A 61 6.91 -6.87 15.31
C GLY A 61 5.91 -6.16 16.23
N ILE A 62 5.63 -6.68 17.43
CA ILE A 62 4.79 -5.97 18.41
C ILE A 62 5.52 -4.74 18.95
N ARG A 63 6.83 -4.86 19.23
CA ARG A 63 7.66 -3.72 19.63
C ARG A 63 7.73 -2.65 18.54
N LEU A 64 7.86 -3.05 17.27
CA LEU A 64 7.83 -2.15 16.12
C LEU A 64 6.50 -1.39 16.06
N LYS A 65 5.38 -2.11 16.22
CA LYS A 65 4.03 -1.54 16.24
C LYS A 65 3.90 -0.46 17.32
N VAL A 66 4.26 -0.78 18.57
CA VAL A 66 4.20 0.18 19.69
C VAL A 66 5.10 1.38 19.46
N LEU A 67 6.33 1.18 18.95
CA LEU A 67 7.24 2.28 18.64
C LEU A 67 6.67 3.20 17.56
N LEU A 68 6.12 2.64 16.49
CA LEU A 68 5.50 3.41 15.40
C LEU A 68 4.26 4.19 15.86
N GLN A 69 3.37 3.55 16.64
CA GLN A 69 2.23 4.23 17.25
C GLN A 69 2.68 5.41 18.13
N SER A 70 3.73 5.21 18.94
CA SER A 70 4.26 6.26 19.81
C SER A 70 4.91 7.40 19.02
N ILE A 71 5.59 7.10 17.91
CA ILE A 71 6.11 8.11 16.97
C ILE A 71 4.96 8.89 16.32
N LEU A 72 3.88 8.23 15.89
CA LEU A 72 2.71 8.87 15.29
C LEU A 72 2.05 9.86 16.26
N VAL A 73 1.81 9.43 17.50
CA VAL A 73 1.27 10.30 18.56
C VAL A 73 2.19 11.49 18.82
N ALA A 74 3.49 11.23 19.00
CA ALA A 74 4.50 12.26 19.26
C ALA A 74 4.66 13.30 18.12
N SER A 75 4.33 12.90 16.88
CA SER A 75 4.50 13.70 15.67
C SER A 75 3.21 14.30 15.11
N SER A 76 2.08 14.13 15.80
CA SER A 76 0.74 14.54 15.34
C SER A 76 0.58 16.04 15.01
N LYS A 77 1.52 16.90 15.44
CA LYS A 77 1.49 18.35 15.22
C LYS A 77 1.68 18.77 13.77
N THR A 78 2.69 18.22 13.08
CA THR A 78 2.96 18.52 11.66
C THR A 78 3.63 17.33 10.99
N LEU A 79 3.46 17.21 9.67
CA LEU A 79 4.11 16.16 8.87
C LEU A 79 5.64 16.13 9.06
N GLY A 80 6.29 17.30 9.16
CA GLY A 80 7.73 17.40 9.37
C GLY A 80 8.22 16.90 10.74
N HIS A 81 7.38 16.94 11.79
CA HIS A 81 7.76 16.36 13.08
C HIS A 81 7.95 14.85 12.97
N PHE A 82 7.14 14.18 12.13
CA PHE A 82 7.29 12.75 11.91
C PHE A 82 8.62 12.43 11.25
N ASP A 83 9.06 13.20 10.26
CA ASP A 83 10.36 12.97 9.63
C ASP A 83 11.51 13.13 10.62
N ILE A 84 11.45 14.16 11.48
CA ILE A 84 12.48 14.39 12.49
C ILE A 84 12.54 13.23 13.49
N ILE A 85 11.38 12.76 13.97
CA ILE A 85 11.31 11.73 15.00
C ILE A 85 11.62 10.34 14.41
N SER A 86 11.04 10.00 13.27
CA SER A 86 11.31 8.71 12.59
C SER A 86 12.78 8.56 12.19
N ASN A 87 13.41 9.60 11.65
CA ASN A 87 14.83 9.55 11.32
C ASN A 87 15.72 9.44 12.57
N ARG A 88 15.33 10.09 13.68
CA ARG A 88 16.06 9.97 14.95
C ARG A 88 16.09 8.52 15.43
N TYR A 89 14.95 7.82 15.35
CA TYR A 89 14.80 6.45 15.83
C TYR A 89 14.94 5.40 14.72
N LEU A 90 15.41 5.80 13.53
CA LEU A 90 15.57 4.91 12.38
C LEU A 90 16.43 3.67 12.69
N PRO A 91 17.57 3.76 13.40
CA PRO A 91 18.35 2.56 13.74
C PRO A 91 17.53 1.51 14.49
N LEU A 92 16.68 1.93 15.45
CA LEU A 92 15.82 1.04 16.21
C LEU A 92 14.64 0.51 15.37
N LEU A 93 14.06 1.35 14.52
CA LEU A 93 13.03 0.93 13.57
C LEU A 93 13.56 -0.15 12.60
N MET A 94 14.79 0.02 12.12
CA MET A 94 15.46 -0.95 11.25
C MET A 94 15.84 -2.23 12.00
N GLU A 95 16.29 -2.13 13.26
CA GLU A 95 16.53 -3.30 14.13
C GLU A 95 15.24 -4.13 14.27
N LEU A 96 14.13 -3.50 14.67
CA LEU A 96 12.88 -4.20 14.97
C LEU A 96 12.17 -4.74 13.72
N SER A 97 12.37 -4.08 12.57
CA SER A 97 11.82 -4.56 11.29
C SER A 97 12.70 -5.61 10.63
N GLY A 98 14.02 -5.57 10.81
CA GLY A 98 14.99 -6.46 10.17
C GLY A 98 14.75 -7.96 10.42
N ASP A 99 14.19 -8.30 11.58
CA ASP A 99 13.84 -9.68 11.96
C ASP A 99 12.58 -10.23 11.25
N LEU A 100 11.83 -9.36 10.58
CA LEU A 100 10.53 -9.69 9.99
C LEU A 100 10.68 -9.94 8.49
N SER A 101 10.01 -10.96 7.97
CA SER A 101 9.92 -11.17 6.52
C SER A 101 9.22 -9.99 5.84
N ILE A 102 9.47 -9.82 4.54
CA ILE A 102 8.88 -8.75 3.72
C ILE A 102 7.34 -8.85 3.69
N GLU A 103 6.80 -10.05 3.88
CA GLU A 103 5.37 -10.35 3.86
C GLU A 103 4.75 -10.49 5.25
N ASP A 104 5.52 -10.21 6.31
CA ASP A 104 5.09 -10.44 7.69
C ASP A 104 3.81 -9.64 8.02
N GLU A 105 2.77 -10.34 8.49
CA GLU A 105 1.46 -9.75 8.81
C GLU A 105 1.56 -8.65 9.87
N ARG A 106 2.57 -8.67 10.74
CA ARG A 106 2.78 -7.63 11.76
C ARG A 106 3.16 -6.28 11.11
N ARG A 107 3.83 -6.30 9.96
CA ARG A 107 4.10 -5.09 9.16
C ARG A 107 2.81 -4.56 8.51
N THR A 108 1.94 -5.45 8.04
CA THR A 108 0.57 -5.08 7.60
C THR A 108 -0.21 -4.43 8.75
N GLY A 109 -0.10 -4.98 9.97
CA GLY A 109 -0.67 -4.41 11.18
C GLY A 109 -0.23 -2.97 11.48
N CYS A 110 1.03 -2.62 11.20
CA CYS A 110 1.53 -1.25 11.34
C CYS A 110 0.84 -0.27 10.38
N VAL A 111 0.49 -0.72 9.16
CA VAL A 111 -0.26 0.09 8.19
C VAL A 111 -1.72 0.24 8.62
N LEU A 112 -2.33 -0.81 9.16
CA LEU A 112 -3.70 -0.76 9.68
C LEU A 112 -3.83 0.20 10.86
N ASP A 113 -2.89 0.18 11.79
CA ASP A 113 -2.82 1.14 12.89
C ASP A 113 -2.72 2.58 12.41
N LEU A 114 -1.83 2.84 11.44
CA LEU A 114 -1.68 4.15 10.84
C LEU A 114 -3.01 4.64 10.24
N ARG A 115 -3.72 3.73 9.57
CA ARG A 115 -4.99 3.98 8.90
C ARG A 115 -6.14 4.24 9.88
N GLU A 116 -6.07 3.65 11.06
CA GLU A 116 -6.98 3.92 12.17
C GLU A 116 -6.64 5.25 12.87
N PHE A 117 -5.34 5.49 13.13
CA PHE A 117 -4.86 6.72 13.75
C PHE A 117 -5.24 7.97 12.95
N TRP A 118 -5.12 7.92 11.62
CA TRP A 118 -5.53 9.00 10.72
C TRP A 118 -6.83 8.70 9.96
N MET A 119 -7.80 8.05 10.60
CA MET A 119 -9.03 7.62 9.93
C MET A 119 -9.84 8.76 9.28
N TYR A 120 -9.67 9.99 9.75
CA TYR A 120 -10.34 11.18 9.23
C TYR A 120 -9.51 11.97 8.21
N SER A 121 -8.35 11.47 7.78
CA SER A 121 -7.49 12.17 6.83
C SER A 121 -6.74 11.25 5.87
N ALA A 122 -7.32 11.05 4.68
CA ALA A 122 -6.68 10.30 3.60
C ALA A 122 -5.31 10.86 3.20
N MET A 123 -5.14 12.19 3.25
CA MET A 123 -3.85 12.85 3.00
C MET A 123 -2.76 12.39 3.97
N HIS A 124 -3.06 12.36 5.28
CA HIS A 124 -2.10 11.91 6.28
C HIS A 124 -1.79 10.42 6.09
N VAL A 125 -2.81 9.59 5.89
CA VAL A 125 -2.62 8.15 5.60
C VAL A 125 -1.68 7.96 4.40
N SER A 126 -1.96 8.61 3.28
CA SER A 126 -1.13 8.51 2.07
C SER A 126 0.30 8.98 2.30
N TYR A 127 0.48 10.09 3.03
CA TYR A 127 1.79 10.62 3.39
C TYR A 127 2.60 9.59 4.20
N PHE A 128 2.06 9.13 5.33
CA PHE A 128 2.78 8.25 6.25
C PHE A 128 3.01 6.85 5.67
N VAL A 129 2.08 6.33 4.85
CA VAL A 129 2.32 5.10 4.08
C VAL A 129 3.52 5.27 3.15
N GLY A 130 3.60 6.40 2.45
CA GLY A 130 4.76 6.76 1.64
C GLY A 130 6.06 6.75 2.46
N ARG A 131 6.04 7.35 3.65
CA ARG A 131 7.23 7.36 4.53
C ARG A 131 7.60 5.98 5.07
N TYR A 132 6.63 5.14 5.42
CA TYR A 132 6.90 3.76 5.84
C TYR A 132 7.57 2.94 4.72
N LEU A 133 7.15 3.15 3.46
CA LEU A 133 7.79 2.54 2.29
C LEU A 133 9.20 3.08 2.06
N ASP A 134 9.39 4.40 2.12
CA ASP A 134 10.70 5.04 1.91
C ASP A 134 11.73 4.58 2.97
N LEU A 135 11.28 4.42 4.22
CA LEU A 135 12.09 3.91 5.34
C LEU A 135 12.21 2.38 5.35
N LYS A 136 11.61 1.67 4.36
CA LYS A 136 11.59 0.20 4.24
C LYS A 136 11.01 -0.53 5.45
N LEU A 137 10.15 0.12 6.23
CA LEU A 137 9.50 -0.45 7.41
C LEU A 137 8.40 -1.44 7.01
N VAL A 138 7.75 -1.17 5.88
CA VAL A 138 6.71 -2.01 5.28
C VAL A 138 7.03 -2.23 3.80
N SER A 139 6.59 -3.36 3.27
CA SER A 139 6.66 -3.65 1.84
C SER A 139 5.42 -3.13 1.10
N ARG A 140 5.49 -3.09 -0.23
CA ARG A 140 4.34 -2.76 -1.07
C ARG A 140 3.21 -3.77 -0.91
N ILE A 141 3.56 -5.04 -0.67
CA ILE A 141 2.60 -6.12 -0.41
C ILE A 141 1.88 -5.90 0.93
N ASN A 142 2.61 -5.52 2.00
CA ASN A 142 1.98 -5.18 3.28
C ASN A 142 0.98 -4.03 3.13
N VAL A 143 1.33 -3.00 2.35
CA VAL A 143 0.43 -1.87 2.07
C VAL A 143 -0.80 -2.34 1.30
N LEU A 144 -0.62 -3.11 0.23
CA LEU A 144 -1.72 -3.64 -0.56
C LEU A 144 -2.69 -4.46 0.30
N ASN A 145 -2.18 -5.39 1.10
CA ASN A 145 -2.98 -6.24 1.99
C ASN A 145 -3.72 -5.44 3.08
N ALA A 146 -3.17 -4.31 3.54
CA ALA A 146 -3.84 -3.44 4.50
C ALA A 146 -5.01 -2.64 3.91
N PHE A 147 -4.98 -2.37 2.60
CA PHE A 147 -6.01 -1.59 1.91
C PHE A 147 -7.03 -2.45 1.17
N ILE A 148 -6.64 -3.62 0.67
CA ILE A 148 -7.52 -4.63 0.09
C ILE A 148 -7.45 -5.87 0.99
N PRO A 149 -8.16 -5.86 2.14
CA PRO A 149 -8.07 -6.95 3.10
C PRO A 149 -8.73 -8.22 2.56
N ASP A 150 -8.26 -9.37 3.03
CA ASP A 150 -9.01 -10.60 2.90
C ASP A 150 -10.31 -10.51 3.72
N ILE A 151 -11.44 -10.32 3.05
CA ILE A 151 -12.77 -10.17 3.67
C ILE A 151 -13.48 -11.50 3.97
N GLN A 152 -12.78 -12.64 4.02
CA GLN A 152 -13.41 -13.95 4.22
C GLN A 152 -14.04 -14.12 5.61
N GLN A 153 -13.47 -13.52 6.65
CA GLN A 153 -13.91 -13.73 8.03
C GLN A 153 -15.01 -12.76 8.47
N ASP A 154 -14.92 -11.49 8.06
CA ASP A 154 -15.91 -10.45 8.36
C ASP A 154 -16.12 -9.58 7.12
N ILE A 155 -17.10 -9.98 6.32
CA ILE A 155 -17.37 -9.32 5.06
C ILE A 155 -17.94 -7.90 5.26
N VAL A 156 -18.69 -7.68 6.34
CA VAL A 156 -19.34 -6.41 6.61
C VAL A 156 -18.30 -5.37 7.02
N ASP A 157 -17.42 -5.68 7.97
CA ASP A 157 -16.30 -4.80 8.34
C ASP A 157 -15.37 -4.56 7.13
N GLY A 158 -15.08 -5.61 6.36
CA GLY A 158 -14.34 -5.54 5.11
C GLY A 158 -14.94 -4.55 4.11
N MET A 159 -16.25 -4.60 3.90
CA MET A 159 -16.99 -3.67 3.03
C MET A 159 -16.87 -2.22 3.53
N HIS A 160 -17.01 -1.97 4.84
CA HIS A 160 -16.84 -0.62 5.41
C HIS A 160 -15.41 -0.10 5.18
N LYS A 161 -14.40 -0.93 5.36
CA LYS A 161 -12.99 -0.58 5.07
C LYS A 161 -12.79 -0.28 3.59
N LEU A 162 -13.40 -1.03 2.68
CA LEU A 162 -13.31 -0.80 1.23
C LEU A 162 -14.07 0.47 0.79
N MET A 163 -15.07 0.93 1.54
CA MET A 163 -15.80 2.17 1.21
C MET A 163 -14.99 3.45 1.44
N ARG A 164 -13.95 3.40 2.27
CA ARG A 164 -13.15 4.59 2.58
C ARG A 164 -12.37 5.08 1.37
N ILE A 165 -12.22 6.39 1.24
CA ILE A 165 -11.53 7.03 0.09
C ILE A 165 -10.02 6.75 0.11
N ASP A 166 -9.42 6.74 1.29
CA ASP A 166 -7.98 6.48 1.49
C ASP A 166 -7.55 5.12 0.94
N THR A 167 -8.45 4.13 0.95
CA THR A 167 -8.23 2.81 0.35
C THR A 167 -7.80 2.92 -1.10
N TRP A 168 -8.61 3.57 -1.91
CA TRP A 168 -8.42 3.60 -3.35
C TRP A 168 -7.32 4.58 -3.75
N GLU A 169 -7.15 5.67 -2.99
CA GLU A 169 -6.04 6.60 -3.20
C GLU A 169 -4.69 5.94 -2.89
N CYS A 170 -4.59 5.17 -1.81
CA CYS A 170 -3.36 4.47 -1.46
C CYS A 170 -3.03 3.35 -2.45
N VAL A 171 -4.01 2.53 -2.83
CA VAL A 171 -3.82 1.47 -3.85
C VAL A 171 -3.38 2.09 -5.18
N ARG A 172 -4.04 3.17 -5.63
CA ARG A 172 -3.65 3.88 -6.86
C ARG A 172 -2.23 4.44 -6.77
N SER A 173 -1.89 5.11 -5.67
CA SER A 173 -0.55 5.66 -5.45
C SER A 173 0.51 4.58 -5.48
N LEU A 174 0.23 3.43 -4.85
CA LEU A 174 1.11 2.27 -4.84
C LEU A 174 1.37 1.72 -6.25
N VAL A 175 0.31 1.52 -7.04
CA VAL A 175 0.38 1.05 -8.42
C VAL A 175 1.14 2.04 -9.30
N VAL A 176 0.84 3.34 -9.21
CA VAL A 176 1.55 4.38 -9.98
C VAL A 176 3.04 4.40 -9.64
N ARG A 177 3.40 4.27 -8.36
CA ARG A 177 4.79 4.25 -7.92
C ARG A 177 5.56 3.06 -8.48
N VAL A 178 4.96 1.86 -8.55
CA VAL A 178 5.66 0.68 -9.05
C VAL A 178 5.92 0.77 -10.56
N PHE A 179 4.93 1.21 -11.34
CA PHE A 179 5.12 1.44 -12.78
C PHE A 179 6.12 2.57 -13.07
N LEU A 180 6.09 3.64 -12.27
CA LEU A 180 7.05 4.73 -12.40
C LEU A 180 8.47 4.26 -12.09
N ALA A 181 8.67 3.39 -11.10
CA ALA A 181 9.98 2.83 -10.78
C ALA A 181 10.56 2.02 -11.96
N VAL A 182 9.75 1.21 -12.65
CA VAL A 182 10.15 0.52 -13.88
C VAL A 182 10.52 1.51 -14.99
N THR A 183 9.67 2.53 -15.19
CA THR A 183 9.91 3.56 -16.22
C THR A 183 11.21 4.32 -15.99
N VAL A 184 11.48 4.70 -14.74
CA VAL A 184 12.73 5.37 -14.34
C VAL A 184 13.93 4.47 -14.57
N ALA A 185 13.87 3.20 -14.18
CA ALA A 185 14.96 2.24 -14.40
C ALA A 185 15.24 2.02 -15.91
N LYS A 186 14.18 1.91 -16.74
CA LYS A 186 14.33 1.79 -18.20
C LYS A 186 14.98 3.04 -18.81
N LYS A 187 14.61 4.23 -18.34
CA LYS A 187 15.21 5.50 -18.77
C LYS A 187 16.68 5.61 -18.35
N GLU A 188 17.01 5.17 -17.14
CA GLU A 188 18.40 5.11 -16.67
C GLU A 188 19.23 4.18 -17.56
N LEU A 189 18.75 2.96 -17.85
CA LEU A 189 19.42 2.05 -18.77
C LEU A 189 19.64 2.65 -20.16
N ALA A 190 18.63 3.32 -20.73
CA ALA A 190 18.76 3.98 -22.03
C ALA A 190 19.83 5.09 -22.01
N THR A 191 19.90 5.85 -20.91
CA THR A 191 20.89 6.93 -20.73
C THR A 191 22.30 6.34 -20.64
N VAL A 192 22.51 5.32 -19.81
CA VAL A 192 23.81 4.67 -19.65
C VAL A 192 24.24 3.94 -20.92
N ALA A 193 23.31 3.33 -21.66
CA ALA A 193 23.61 2.69 -22.94
C ALA A 193 24.04 3.70 -24.01
N PHE A 194 23.43 4.88 -24.03
CA PHE A 194 23.84 5.98 -24.91
C PHE A 194 25.24 6.51 -24.54
N GLU A 195 25.51 6.72 -23.24
CA GLU A 195 26.86 7.05 -22.77
C GLU A 195 27.89 5.99 -23.21
N GLY A 196 27.53 4.71 -23.13
CA GLY A 196 28.37 3.61 -23.59
C GLY A 196 28.68 3.62 -25.09
N SER A 197 27.77 4.11 -25.93
CA SER A 197 28.05 4.25 -27.37
C SER A 197 29.04 5.36 -27.70
N LEU A 198 29.28 6.29 -26.75
CA LEU A 198 30.21 7.41 -26.88
C LEU A 198 31.51 7.18 -26.11
N ALA A 199 31.63 6.05 -25.42
CA ALA A 199 32.76 5.72 -24.56
C ALA A 199 34.06 5.55 -25.35
N THR A 200 35.16 6.06 -24.79
CA THR A 200 36.50 5.76 -25.28
C THR A 200 37.01 4.42 -24.71
N GLU A 201 38.07 3.83 -25.30
CA GLU A 201 38.64 2.55 -24.83
C GLU A 201 39.02 2.55 -23.34
N GLY A 202 39.40 3.71 -22.78
CA GLY A 202 39.73 3.85 -21.35
C GLY A 202 38.53 3.86 -20.40
N GLU A 203 37.32 4.05 -20.91
CA GLU A 203 36.06 4.16 -20.13
C GLU A 203 35.14 2.94 -20.34
N ALA A 204 35.50 2.06 -21.27
CA ALA A 204 34.67 0.94 -21.71
C ALA A 204 34.31 -0.03 -20.57
N GLU A 205 35.27 -0.35 -19.70
CA GLU A 205 35.04 -1.26 -18.57
C GLU A 205 34.07 -0.67 -17.53
N ILE A 206 34.28 0.60 -17.15
CA ILE A 206 33.42 1.30 -16.19
C ILE A 206 31.98 1.42 -16.71
N ILE A 207 31.83 1.73 -18.01
CA ILE A 207 30.50 1.87 -18.60
C ILE A 207 29.83 0.51 -18.78
N ALA A 208 30.59 -0.55 -19.11
CA ALA A 208 30.05 -1.91 -19.14
C ALA A 208 29.47 -2.34 -17.79
N GLU A 209 30.15 -2.04 -16.68
CA GLU A 209 29.64 -2.27 -15.32
C GLU A 209 28.37 -1.48 -15.03
N ARG A 210 28.32 -0.19 -15.40
CA ARG A 210 27.12 0.65 -15.23
C ARG A 210 25.94 0.12 -16.06
N ILE A 211 26.17 -0.34 -17.29
CA ILE A 211 25.12 -0.96 -18.12
C ILE A 211 24.62 -2.25 -17.46
N ALA A 212 25.52 -3.08 -16.94
CA ALA A 212 25.15 -4.30 -16.23
C ALA A 212 24.29 -4.00 -14.99
N GLN A 213 24.67 -3.01 -14.19
CA GLN A 213 23.90 -2.57 -13.03
C GLN A 213 22.53 -2.00 -13.42
N ALA A 214 22.47 -1.17 -14.46
CA ALA A 214 21.21 -0.61 -14.94
C ALA A 214 20.27 -1.71 -15.48
N ARG A 215 20.79 -2.71 -16.19
CA ARG A 215 20.01 -3.89 -16.63
C ARG A 215 19.49 -4.70 -15.44
N PHE A 216 20.33 -4.90 -14.43
CA PHE A 216 19.93 -5.57 -13.20
C PHE A 216 18.78 -4.81 -12.51
N ASN A 217 18.92 -3.48 -12.35
CA ASN A 217 17.88 -2.63 -11.76
C ASN A 217 16.56 -2.70 -12.55
N VAL A 218 16.59 -2.68 -13.88
CA VAL A 218 15.38 -2.82 -14.70
C VAL A 218 14.69 -4.16 -14.45
N LYS A 219 15.47 -5.26 -14.39
CA LYS A 219 14.94 -6.59 -14.11
C LYS A 219 14.33 -6.67 -12.72
N GLU A 220 15.03 -6.18 -11.70
CA GLU A 220 14.55 -6.15 -10.31
C GLU A 220 13.23 -5.40 -10.20
N ARG A 221 13.16 -4.17 -10.74
CA ARG A 221 11.94 -3.36 -10.70
C ARG A 221 10.79 -3.96 -11.50
N SER A 222 11.09 -4.62 -12.62
CA SER A 222 10.06 -5.29 -13.43
C SER A 222 9.47 -6.48 -12.70
N ASN A 223 10.32 -7.29 -12.04
CA ASN A 223 9.86 -8.41 -11.21
C ASN A 223 9.01 -7.93 -10.02
N GLU A 224 9.47 -6.90 -9.29
CA GLU A 224 8.68 -6.29 -8.19
C GLU A 224 7.32 -5.78 -8.69
N CYS A 225 7.28 -5.22 -9.90
CA CYS A 225 6.05 -4.73 -10.52
C CYS A 225 5.11 -5.88 -10.88
N GLU A 226 5.61 -6.90 -11.57
CA GLU A 226 4.83 -8.08 -11.96
C GLU A 226 4.22 -8.79 -10.75
N GLU A 227 5.01 -9.02 -9.71
CA GLU A 227 4.57 -9.63 -8.45
C GLU A 227 3.45 -8.81 -7.80
N LEU A 228 3.66 -7.50 -7.62
CA LEU A 228 2.66 -6.64 -6.98
C LEU A 228 1.37 -6.55 -7.78
N ILE A 229 1.44 -6.48 -9.11
CA ILE A 229 0.27 -6.40 -9.99
C ILE A 229 -0.49 -7.74 -9.99
N THR A 230 0.22 -8.86 -9.95
CA THR A 230 -0.40 -10.20 -9.81
C THR A 230 -1.17 -10.31 -8.50
N ILE A 231 -0.55 -9.92 -7.38
CA ILE A 231 -1.21 -9.90 -6.07
C ILE A 231 -2.40 -8.93 -6.10
N ALA A 232 -2.24 -7.73 -6.67
CA ALA A 232 -3.32 -6.75 -6.75
C ALA A 232 -4.54 -7.26 -7.51
N PHE A 233 -4.34 -7.87 -8.69
CA PHE A 233 -5.45 -8.48 -9.42
C PHE A 233 -6.08 -9.62 -8.62
N SER A 234 -5.27 -10.47 -7.96
CA SER A 234 -5.77 -11.60 -7.18
C SER A 234 -6.66 -11.10 -6.05
N SER A 235 -6.15 -10.18 -5.23
CA SER A 235 -6.91 -9.56 -4.14
C SER A 235 -8.18 -8.86 -4.64
N LEU A 236 -8.12 -8.10 -5.75
CA LEU A 236 -9.28 -7.40 -6.29
C LEU A 236 -10.35 -8.37 -6.79
N LEU A 237 -9.98 -9.39 -7.58
CA LEU A 237 -10.93 -10.36 -8.13
C LEU A 237 -11.54 -11.24 -7.06
N MET A 238 -10.74 -11.74 -6.11
CA MET A 238 -11.26 -12.52 -4.98
C MET A 238 -12.19 -11.70 -4.09
N THR A 239 -11.85 -10.43 -3.83
CA THR A 239 -12.71 -9.50 -3.07
C THR A 239 -14.01 -9.23 -3.81
N PHE A 240 -13.93 -8.98 -5.12
CA PHE A 240 -15.11 -8.79 -5.96
C PHE A 240 -16.03 -10.01 -5.93
N ASP A 241 -15.46 -11.20 -6.09
CA ASP A 241 -16.20 -12.46 -6.09
C ASP A 241 -16.95 -12.71 -4.79
N ARG A 242 -16.29 -12.45 -3.66
CA ARG A 242 -16.91 -12.56 -2.33
C ARG A 242 -18.06 -11.59 -2.14
N ILE A 243 -17.91 -10.35 -2.61
CA ILE A 243 -18.99 -9.35 -2.57
C ILE A 243 -20.17 -9.77 -3.45
N VAL A 244 -19.91 -10.31 -4.65
CA VAL A 244 -20.96 -10.83 -5.53
C VAL A 244 -21.70 -12.01 -4.90
N LYS A 245 -20.96 -12.97 -4.31
CA LYS A 245 -21.53 -14.11 -3.57
C LYS A 245 -22.41 -13.64 -2.41
N TYR A 246 -21.91 -12.69 -1.62
CA TYR A 246 -22.67 -12.11 -0.52
C TYR A 246 -23.93 -11.37 -0.97
N HIS A 247 -23.84 -10.59 -2.06
CA HIS A 247 -24.99 -9.90 -2.64
C HIS A 247 -26.11 -10.87 -3.02
N LYS A 248 -25.76 -12.00 -3.68
CA LYS A 248 -26.73 -13.03 -4.05
C LYS A 248 -27.43 -13.63 -2.83
N LEU A 249 -26.71 -13.84 -1.73
CA LEU A 249 -27.26 -14.36 -0.47
C LEU A 249 -28.14 -13.32 0.25
N GLN A 250 -27.80 -12.04 0.20
CA GLN A 250 -28.58 -10.98 0.86
C GLN A 250 -29.85 -10.60 0.11
N MET A 251 -29.85 -10.67 -1.24
CA MET A 251 -31.06 -10.41 -2.04
C MET A 251 -32.21 -11.39 -1.76
N SER A 252 -31.94 -12.53 -1.13
CA SER A 252 -32.99 -13.43 -0.63
C SER A 252 -33.59 -13.00 0.72
N GLU A 253 -32.98 -12.07 1.46
CA GLU A 253 -33.32 -11.83 2.87
C GLU A 253 -33.66 -10.36 3.24
N GLN A 254 -33.11 -9.30 2.59
CA GLN A 254 -33.51 -7.88 2.80
C GLN A 254 -32.87 -6.88 1.80
N GLU A 255 -33.57 -5.79 1.40
CA GLU A 255 -33.14 -4.85 0.34
C GLU A 255 -32.16 -3.72 0.75
N LEU A 256 -31.95 -3.46 2.05
CA LEU A 256 -31.34 -2.20 2.49
C LEU A 256 -29.84 -2.05 2.15
N ASP A 257 -29.13 -3.13 1.77
CA ASP A 257 -27.67 -3.14 1.54
C ASP A 257 -27.25 -3.19 0.05
N ALA A 258 -28.20 -3.30 -0.88
CA ALA A 258 -27.90 -3.50 -2.30
C ALA A 258 -27.18 -2.30 -2.97
N SER A 259 -27.42 -1.07 -2.47
CA SER A 259 -26.78 0.13 -3.02
C SER A 259 -25.29 0.21 -2.66
N LEU A 260 -24.93 -0.13 -1.42
CA LEU A 260 -23.56 -0.14 -0.92
C LEU A 260 -22.71 -1.16 -1.69
N ILE A 261 -23.26 -2.37 -1.85
CA ILE A 261 -22.64 -3.45 -2.60
C ILE A 261 -22.36 -3.03 -4.04
N ARG A 262 -23.33 -2.42 -4.74
CA ARG A 262 -23.14 -1.93 -6.12
C ARG A 262 -22.04 -0.88 -6.22
N VAL A 263 -21.93 0.01 -5.23
CA VAL A 263 -20.84 1.00 -5.18
C VAL A 263 -19.50 0.30 -5.02
N LEU A 264 -19.40 -0.72 -4.17
CA LEU A 264 -18.17 -1.49 -4.00
C LEU A 264 -17.79 -2.28 -5.24
N GLU A 265 -18.75 -2.96 -5.88
CA GLU A 265 -18.55 -3.63 -7.17
C GLU A 265 -18.00 -2.64 -8.22
N TRP A 266 -18.60 -1.45 -8.32
CA TRP A 266 -18.13 -0.40 -9.22
C TRP A 266 -16.71 0.07 -8.87
N ARG A 267 -16.39 0.29 -7.58
CA ARG A 267 -15.06 0.73 -7.15
C ARG A 267 -13.97 -0.31 -7.40
N ILE A 268 -14.21 -1.56 -7.03
CA ILE A 268 -13.27 -2.67 -7.20
C ILE A 268 -13.02 -2.91 -8.69
N SER A 269 -14.08 -3.05 -9.48
CA SER A 269 -13.95 -3.26 -10.92
C SER A 269 -13.36 -2.03 -11.62
N GLY A 270 -13.68 -0.82 -11.16
CA GLY A 270 -13.06 0.43 -11.64
C GLY A 270 -11.56 0.47 -11.38
N MET A 271 -11.12 0.10 -10.18
CA MET A 271 -9.70 0.01 -9.84
C MET A 271 -8.98 -1.06 -10.68
N ALA A 272 -9.56 -2.25 -10.81
CA ALA A 272 -8.99 -3.32 -11.63
C ALA A 272 -8.82 -2.88 -13.10
N ARG A 273 -9.83 -2.20 -13.68
CA ARG A 273 -9.74 -1.61 -15.02
C ARG A 273 -8.70 -0.50 -15.11
N GLU A 274 -8.57 0.33 -14.07
CA GLU A 274 -7.54 1.37 -14.02
C GLU A 274 -6.15 0.74 -14.09
N ILE A 275 -5.89 -0.31 -13.30
CA ILE A 275 -4.62 -1.04 -13.29
C ILE A 275 -4.35 -1.66 -14.66
N ALA A 276 -5.32 -2.39 -15.23
CA ALA A 276 -5.17 -3.09 -16.52
C ALA A 276 -4.85 -2.15 -17.70
N ARG A 277 -5.16 -0.85 -17.60
CA ARG A 277 -4.85 0.15 -18.63
C ARG A 277 -3.45 0.77 -18.51
N ARG A 278 -2.72 0.55 -17.41
CA ARG A 278 -1.45 1.23 -17.15
C ARG A 278 -0.30 0.70 -18.00
N ASP A 279 -0.05 -0.61 -17.93
CA ASP A 279 0.96 -1.30 -18.71
C ASP A 279 0.36 -2.61 -19.21
N THR A 280 -0.01 -2.63 -20.47
CA THR A 280 -0.74 -3.73 -21.08
C THR A 280 0.05 -5.04 -21.12
N GLU A 281 1.37 -4.97 -21.27
CA GLU A 281 2.24 -6.14 -21.30
C GLU A 281 2.33 -6.77 -19.90
N MET A 282 2.72 -5.97 -18.90
CA MET A 282 2.84 -6.45 -17.52
C MET A 282 1.50 -6.93 -16.95
N CYS A 283 0.42 -6.21 -17.21
CA CYS A 283 -0.91 -6.63 -16.76
C CYS A 283 -1.39 -7.90 -17.46
N SER A 284 -1.02 -8.12 -18.73
CA SER A 284 -1.36 -9.37 -19.43
C SER A 284 -0.63 -10.56 -18.81
N ILE A 285 0.65 -10.42 -18.50
CA ILE A 285 1.44 -11.46 -17.82
C ILE A 285 0.80 -11.81 -16.47
N ALA A 286 0.51 -10.79 -15.65
CA ALA A 286 -0.10 -10.97 -14.35
C ALA A 286 -1.48 -11.66 -14.40
N LEU A 287 -2.31 -11.33 -15.41
CA LEU A 287 -3.63 -11.96 -15.57
C LEU A 287 -3.54 -13.41 -16.10
N ILE A 288 -2.53 -13.75 -16.90
CA ILE A 288 -2.27 -15.12 -17.37
C ILE A 288 -1.77 -16.01 -16.23
N ALA A 289 -1.09 -15.43 -15.23
CA ALA A 289 -0.56 -16.17 -14.08
C ALA A 289 -1.65 -16.78 -13.16
N PHE A 290 -2.92 -16.42 -13.34
CA PHE A 290 -4.03 -17.04 -12.62
C PHE A 290 -4.21 -18.50 -13.02
N LYS A 291 -4.33 -19.38 -12.02
CA LYS A 291 -4.59 -20.80 -12.28
C LYS A 291 -6.02 -20.99 -12.77
N GLU A 292 -6.22 -21.89 -13.73
CA GLU A 292 -7.55 -22.24 -14.23
C GLU A 292 -8.52 -22.67 -13.11
N SER A 293 -7.99 -23.34 -12.07
CA SER A 293 -8.76 -23.71 -10.87
C SER A 293 -9.36 -22.52 -10.13
N ASP A 294 -8.64 -21.40 -10.09
CA ASP A 294 -9.08 -20.20 -9.37
C ASP A 294 -10.17 -19.47 -10.16
N VAL A 295 -10.03 -19.47 -11.49
CA VAL A 295 -10.96 -18.82 -12.43
C VAL A 295 -12.28 -19.58 -12.56
N THR A 296 -12.23 -20.91 -12.55
CA THR A 296 -13.45 -21.75 -12.66
C THR A 296 -14.35 -21.69 -11.43
N ALA A 297 -13.83 -21.27 -10.27
CA ALA A 297 -14.59 -21.10 -9.03
C ALA A 297 -15.29 -19.72 -8.90
N PHE A 298 -15.07 -18.83 -9.87
CA PHE A 298 -15.64 -17.50 -9.89
C PHE A 298 -17.13 -17.49 -10.23
N GLU A 299 -17.85 -16.57 -9.61
CA GLU A 299 -19.18 -16.20 -10.04
C GLU A 299 -19.14 -15.63 -11.46
N THR A 300 -20.24 -15.81 -12.22
CA THR A 300 -20.34 -15.35 -13.61
C THR A 300 -19.89 -13.90 -13.80
N LYS A 301 -20.30 -13.00 -12.91
CA LYS A 301 -19.95 -11.58 -12.97
C LYS A 301 -18.46 -11.32 -12.71
N THR A 302 -17.83 -12.11 -11.84
CA THR A 302 -16.38 -12.04 -11.58
C THR A 302 -15.61 -12.56 -12.79
N PHE A 303 -16.06 -13.67 -13.38
CA PHE A 303 -15.47 -14.23 -14.59
C PHE A 303 -15.57 -13.24 -15.78
N GLU A 304 -16.72 -12.59 -15.96
CA GLU A 304 -16.90 -11.53 -16.96
C GLU A 304 -15.93 -10.37 -16.76
N LEU A 305 -15.73 -9.94 -15.51
CA LEU A 305 -14.74 -8.91 -15.18
C LEU A 305 -13.32 -9.39 -15.53
N TYR A 306 -12.95 -10.61 -15.16
CA TYR A 306 -11.64 -11.19 -15.48
C TYR A 306 -11.37 -11.22 -17.00
N GLU A 307 -12.34 -11.68 -17.80
CA GLU A 307 -12.23 -11.70 -19.26
C GLU A 307 -12.24 -10.28 -19.88
N GLU A 308 -12.95 -9.32 -19.27
CA GLU A 308 -12.83 -7.91 -19.63
C GLU A 308 -11.42 -7.37 -19.36
N LEU A 309 -10.84 -7.65 -18.20
CA LEU A 309 -9.49 -7.20 -17.84
C LEU A 309 -8.44 -7.77 -18.78
N LYS A 310 -8.55 -9.07 -19.15
CA LYS A 310 -7.69 -9.68 -20.17
C LYS A 310 -7.80 -8.97 -21.51
N ARG A 311 -9.02 -8.68 -21.98
CA ARG A 311 -9.21 -7.92 -23.23
C ARG A 311 -8.61 -6.52 -23.16
N ILE A 312 -8.77 -5.81 -22.04
CA ILE A 312 -8.16 -4.49 -21.84
C ILE A 312 -6.64 -4.59 -21.91
N ALA A 313 -6.04 -5.53 -21.18
CA ALA A 313 -4.60 -5.77 -21.18
C ALA A 313 -4.06 -6.18 -22.56
N SER A 314 -4.82 -6.95 -23.35
CA SER A 314 -4.39 -7.35 -24.70
C SER A 314 -4.64 -6.27 -25.77
N SER A 315 -5.44 -5.24 -25.51
CA SER A 315 -5.92 -4.29 -26.52
C SER A 315 -4.85 -3.37 -27.14
N ASN A 316 -3.67 -3.23 -26.52
CA ASN A 316 -2.55 -2.46 -27.08
C ASN A 316 -1.43 -3.32 -27.69
N LEU A 317 -1.38 -4.64 -27.42
CA LEU A 317 -0.43 -5.54 -28.08
C LEU A 317 -0.67 -5.59 -29.61
N LEU A 318 -1.93 -5.44 -30.03
CA LEU A 318 -2.33 -5.42 -31.44
C LEU A 318 -2.03 -4.08 -32.15
N LYS A 319 -1.60 -3.04 -31.44
CA LYS A 319 -1.21 -1.75 -32.05
C LYS A 319 0.30 -1.64 -32.31
N SER A 320 1.12 -2.45 -31.65
CA SER A 320 2.57 -2.52 -31.87
C SER A 320 2.99 -3.44 -33.03
N GLU A 321 2.06 -4.17 -33.64
CA GLU A 321 2.31 -5.04 -34.81
C GLU A 321 2.02 -4.38 -36.17
N LYS A 322 1.82 -3.05 -36.22
CA LYS A 322 1.87 -2.34 -37.51
C LYS A 322 3.26 -1.72 -37.67
N PRO A 323 4.06 -2.21 -38.65
CA PRO A 323 5.42 -1.73 -38.92
C PRO A 323 5.45 -0.26 -39.35
#